data_AF-A0A7C5SGW5-F1
#
_entry.id   AF-A0A7C5SGW5-F1
#
_cell.length_a   1.000
_cell.length_b   1.000
_cell.length_c   1.000
_cell.angle_alpha   90.00
_cell.angle_beta   90.00
_cell.angle_gamma   90.00
#
_symmetry.space_group_name_H-M   'P 1'
#
loop_
_entity.id
_entity.type
_entity.pdbx_description
1 polymer ?
#
loop_
_entity_poly.entity_id
_entity_poly.type
_entity_poly.pdbx_seq_one_letter_code
_entity_poly.pdbx_strand_id
1 'polypeptide(L)'
;MSRGVKTEAPEGSSVDDDLARLADLLDFCGAYWLGGPDEGLEELLRRPEWIVGLAAAGLDKQAAALREPSMPSLSEHATRFEKLLRVPGDDYVPPYQSAHRSEDDEEVCAAVRCRRIYRAAGYDERPFQDLAPDHLGHQLRFLAAVCR
;
A
#
# COMPACT_ATOMS: atom_id res chain seq x y z
N MET A 1 -20.33 -16.71 41.81
CA MET A 1 -18.96 -17.08 41.39
C MET A 1 -18.76 -16.63 39.96
N SER A 2 -18.31 -15.39 39.76
CA SER A 2 -18.05 -14.84 38.42
C SER A 2 -16.62 -15.20 38.01
N ARG A 3 -16.49 -16.06 37.00
CA ARG A 3 -15.19 -16.33 36.36
C ARG A 3 -14.78 -15.08 35.60
N GLY A 4 -13.81 -14.34 36.13
CA GLY A 4 -13.12 -13.30 35.40
C GLY A 4 -12.44 -13.92 34.19
N VAL A 5 -12.87 -13.53 33.00
CA VAL A 5 -12.13 -13.77 31.77
C VAL A 5 -10.87 -12.92 31.90
N LYS A 6 -9.75 -13.55 32.21
CA LYS A 6 -8.44 -12.94 32.02
C LYS A 6 -8.26 -12.77 30.52
N THR A 7 -8.45 -11.56 30.02
CA THR A 7 -7.84 -11.13 28.76
C THR A 7 -6.35 -10.99 29.04
N GLU A 8 -5.61 -12.09 28.86
CA GLU A 8 -4.17 -12.02 28.73
C GLU A 8 -3.87 -11.27 27.44
N ALA A 9 -3.16 -10.14 27.55
CA ALA A 9 -2.61 -9.45 26.40
C ALA A 9 -1.68 -10.43 25.65
N PRO A 10 -1.74 -10.50 24.31
CA PRO A 10 -0.84 -11.37 23.56
C PRO A 10 0.60 -10.99 23.88
N GLU A 11 1.43 -11.98 24.18
CA GLU A 11 2.86 -11.81 24.47
C GLU A 11 3.51 -10.93 23.39
N GLY A 12 4.31 -9.98 23.86
CA GLY A 12 4.79 -8.84 23.07
C GLY A 12 5.50 -9.26 21.80
N SER A 13 4.99 -8.77 20.67
CA SER A 13 5.68 -8.77 19.38
C SER A 13 7.06 -8.14 19.54
N SER A 14 8.11 -8.79 19.04
CA SER A 14 9.42 -8.14 18.99
C SER A 14 9.39 -7.03 17.94
N VAL A 15 10.23 -6.00 18.10
CA VAL A 15 10.35 -4.93 17.10
C VAL A 15 10.69 -5.51 15.72
N ASP A 16 11.49 -6.58 15.69
CA ASP A 16 11.86 -7.27 14.45
C ASP A 16 10.65 -7.95 13.80
N ASP A 17 9.76 -8.57 14.60
CA ASP A 17 8.51 -9.17 14.10
C ASP A 17 7.55 -8.11 13.55
N ASP A 18 7.45 -6.95 14.21
CA ASP A 18 6.62 -5.84 13.75
C ASP A 18 7.16 -5.22 12.46
N LEU A 19 8.48 -5.05 12.35
CA LEU A 19 9.14 -4.57 11.14
C LEU A 19 8.97 -5.54 9.97
N ALA A 20 9.07 -6.85 10.22
CA ALA A 20 8.82 -7.86 9.19
C ALA A 20 7.37 -7.81 8.68
N ARG A 21 6.39 -7.67 9.57
CA ARG A 21 4.97 -7.54 9.18
C ARG A 21 4.71 -6.24 8.41
N LEU A 22 5.32 -5.14 8.83
CA LEU A 22 5.25 -3.87 8.12
C LEU A 22 5.87 -3.98 6.73
N ALA A 23 7.03 -4.64 6.61
CA ALA A 23 7.67 -4.90 5.34
C ALA A 23 6.74 -5.67 4.39
N ASP A 24 6.11 -6.74 4.87
CA ASP A 24 5.18 -7.55 4.05
C ASP A 24 3.95 -6.74 3.61
N LEU A 25 3.39 -5.90 4.48
CA LEU A 25 2.28 -5.01 4.13
C LEU A 25 2.68 -3.98 3.06
N LEU A 26 3.84 -3.33 3.22
CA LEU A 26 4.38 -2.38 2.25
C LEU A 26 4.69 -3.07 0.91
N ASP A 27 5.21 -4.29 0.95
CA ASP A 27 5.54 -5.10 -0.22
C ASP A 27 4.28 -5.42 -1.04
N PHE A 28 3.22 -5.82 -0.35
CA PHE A 28 1.90 -6.10 -0.88
C PHE A 28 1.24 -4.85 -1.48
N CYS A 29 1.21 -3.73 -0.76
CA CYS A 29 0.66 -2.48 -1.29
C CYS A 29 1.48 -2.01 -2.50
N GLY A 30 2.80 -2.10 -2.45
CA GLY A 30 3.69 -1.75 -3.56
C GLY A 30 3.39 -2.58 -4.80
N ALA A 31 3.22 -3.90 -4.65
CA ALA A 31 2.86 -4.80 -5.74
C ALA A 31 1.51 -4.41 -6.37
N TYR A 32 0.50 -4.10 -5.57
CA TYR A 32 -0.79 -3.63 -6.06
C TYR A 32 -0.68 -2.32 -6.86
N TRP A 33 0.06 -1.32 -6.37
CA TRP A 33 0.21 -0.05 -7.09
C TRP A 33 1.01 -0.18 -8.40
N LEU A 34 1.86 -1.19 -8.51
CA LEU A 34 2.64 -1.47 -9.72
C LEU A 34 1.87 -2.33 -10.72
N GLY A 35 1.24 -3.40 -10.25
CA GLY A 35 0.59 -4.43 -11.08
C GLY A 35 -0.90 -4.20 -11.33
N GLY A 36 -1.60 -3.57 -10.39
CA GLY A 36 -3.06 -3.50 -10.35
C GLY A 36 -3.67 -4.68 -9.58
N PRO A 37 -5.01 -4.79 -9.55
CA PRO A 37 -5.68 -5.91 -8.90
C PRO A 37 -5.49 -7.22 -9.67
N ASP A 38 -5.33 -8.31 -8.94
CA ASP A 38 -5.28 -9.68 -9.45
C ASP A 38 -6.18 -10.62 -8.63
N GLU A 39 -6.35 -11.87 -9.10
CA GLU A 39 -7.20 -12.86 -8.45
C GLU A 39 -6.78 -13.16 -7.01
N GLY A 40 -5.47 -13.25 -6.74
CA GLY A 40 -4.94 -13.59 -5.42
C GLY A 40 -5.16 -12.46 -4.42
N LEU A 41 -4.94 -11.21 -4.84
CA LEU A 41 -5.22 -10.02 -4.07
C LEU A 41 -6.70 -9.93 -3.72
N GLU A 42 -7.56 -10.12 -4.72
CA GLU A 42 -9.01 -10.07 -4.56
C GLU A 42 -9.52 -11.15 -3.61
N GLU A 43 -8.97 -12.36 -3.68
CA GLU A 43 -9.29 -13.42 -2.72
C GLU A 43 -8.88 -13.03 -1.30
N LEU A 44 -7.67 -12.49 -1.15
CA LEU A 44 -7.13 -12.07 0.15
C LEU A 44 -7.94 -10.92 0.77
N LEU A 45 -8.32 -9.90 -0.01
CA LEU A 45 -9.13 -8.78 0.46
C LEU A 45 -10.56 -9.18 0.89
N ARG A 46 -11.09 -10.27 0.33
CA ARG A 46 -12.39 -10.84 0.73
C ARG A 46 -12.33 -11.63 2.04
N ARG A 47 -11.13 -11.93 2.56
CA ARG A 47 -10.99 -12.68 3.80
C ARG A 47 -11.39 -11.81 5.01
N PRO A 48 -12.31 -12.27 5.87
CA PRO A 48 -12.84 -11.47 6.98
C PRO A 48 -11.76 -10.94 7.95
N GLU A 49 -10.67 -11.68 8.12
CA GLU A 49 -9.55 -11.31 9.00
C GLU A 49 -8.86 -10.00 8.58
N TRP A 50 -8.78 -9.68 7.28
CA TRP A 50 -8.19 -8.42 6.81
C TRP A 50 -9.06 -7.22 7.17
N ILE A 51 -10.38 -7.41 7.18
CA ILE A 51 -11.36 -6.37 7.51
C ILE A 51 -11.24 -5.97 8.99
N VAL A 52 -10.87 -6.91 9.87
CA VAL A 52 -10.67 -6.62 11.31
C VAL A 52 -9.46 -5.71 11.51
N GLY A 53 -8.36 -5.92 10.79
CA GLY A 53 -7.17 -5.06 10.86
C GLY A 53 -7.45 -3.63 10.39
N LEU A 54 -8.18 -3.48 9.28
CA LEU A 54 -8.58 -2.17 8.76
C LEU A 54 -9.57 -1.45 9.68
N ALA A 55 -10.53 -2.16 10.27
CA ALA A 55 -11.42 -1.61 11.29
C ALA A 55 -10.68 -1.23 12.59
N ALA A 56 -9.69 -2.02 13.02
CA ALA A 56 -8.87 -1.64 14.17
C ALA A 56 -8.07 -0.34 13.91
N ALA A 57 -7.75 -0.04 12.65
CA ALA A 57 -7.10 1.20 12.23
C ALA A 57 -8.07 2.41 12.10
N GLY A 58 -9.36 2.24 12.44
CA GLY A 58 -10.36 3.30 12.36
C GLY A 58 -10.88 3.56 10.93
N LEU A 59 -10.64 2.65 10.00
CA LEU A 59 -11.15 2.69 8.61
C LEU A 59 -12.56 2.08 8.49
N ASP A 60 -13.31 2.09 9.58
CA ASP A 60 -14.54 1.31 9.84
C ASP A 60 -15.61 1.50 8.77
N LYS A 61 -15.74 2.70 8.22
CA LYS A 61 -16.70 3.01 7.16
C LYS A 61 -16.35 2.34 5.83
N GLN A 62 -15.06 2.22 5.51
CA GLN A 62 -14.61 1.48 4.33
C GLN A 62 -14.58 -0.03 4.59
N ALA A 63 -14.20 -0.45 5.80
CA ALA A 63 -14.24 -1.84 6.23
C ALA A 63 -15.67 -2.44 6.19
N ALA A 64 -16.69 -1.64 6.52
CA ALA A 64 -18.08 -2.03 6.39
C ALA A 64 -18.50 -2.24 4.92
N ALA A 65 -18.02 -1.40 4.00
CA ALA A 65 -18.27 -1.54 2.56
C ALA A 65 -17.62 -2.82 1.99
N LEU A 66 -16.45 -3.23 2.52
CA LEU A 66 -15.80 -4.51 2.15
C LEU A 66 -16.57 -5.75 2.64
N ARG A 67 -17.49 -5.61 3.60
CA ARG A 67 -18.36 -6.70 4.09
C ARG A 67 -19.64 -6.84 3.28
N GLU A 68 -19.93 -5.92 2.36
CA GLU A 68 -21.11 -6.02 1.52
C GLU A 68 -20.91 -7.03 0.38
N PRO A 69 -21.95 -7.79 0.01
CA PRO A 69 -21.91 -8.70 -1.15
C PRO A 69 -21.80 -7.97 -2.51
N SER A 70 -21.63 -6.65 -2.51
CA SER A 70 -21.56 -5.76 -3.68
C SER A 70 -20.13 -5.42 -4.12
N MET A 71 -19.11 -6.10 -3.57
CA MET A 71 -17.73 -5.91 -4.01
C MET A 71 -17.64 -6.05 -5.53
N PRO A 72 -17.01 -5.09 -6.23
CA PRO A 72 -16.88 -5.14 -7.68
C PRO A 72 -16.21 -6.46 -8.09
N SER A 73 -16.60 -6.98 -9.24
CA SER A 73 -15.86 -8.06 -9.88
C SER A 73 -14.42 -7.63 -10.14
N LEU A 74 -13.49 -8.60 -10.24
CA LEU A 74 -12.09 -8.31 -10.59
C LEU A 74 -11.99 -7.47 -11.87
N SER A 75 -12.83 -7.74 -12.87
CA SER A 75 -12.87 -6.97 -14.12
C SER A 75 -13.28 -5.51 -13.90
N GLU A 76 -14.28 -5.25 -13.06
CA GLU A 76 -14.72 -3.89 -12.72
C GLU A 76 -13.65 -3.14 -11.92
N HIS A 77 -12.99 -3.83 -10.97
CA HIS A 77 -11.90 -3.26 -10.21
C HIS A 77 -10.70 -2.92 -11.10
N ALA A 78 -10.26 -3.86 -11.95
CA ALA A 78 -9.18 -3.63 -12.90
C ALA A 78 -9.48 -2.47 -13.85
N THR A 79 -10.70 -2.40 -14.39
CA THR A 79 -11.13 -1.28 -15.25
C THR A 79 -11.04 0.06 -14.52
N ARG A 80 -11.51 0.10 -13.27
CA ARG A 80 -11.43 1.30 -12.44
C ARG A 80 -9.99 1.68 -12.11
N PHE A 81 -9.14 0.71 -11.82
CA PHE A 81 -7.71 0.91 -11.56
C PHE A 81 -7.03 1.55 -12.77
N GLU A 82 -7.22 0.99 -13.97
CA GLU A 82 -6.69 1.53 -15.23
C GLU A 82 -7.12 2.98 -15.46
N LYS A 83 -8.43 3.25 -15.32
CA LYS A 83 -9.00 4.58 -15.52
C LYS A 83 -8.45 5.62 -14.54
N LEU A 84 -8.27 5.24 -13.27
CA LEU A 84 -7.81 6.16 -12.25
C LEU A 84 -6.30 6.38 -12.31
N LEU A 85 -5.49 5.38 -12.65
CA LEU A 85 -4.05 5.41 -12.34
C LEU A 85 -3.12 5.22 -13.54
N ARG A 86 -3.62 4.78 -14.70
CA ARG A 86 -2.78 4.47 -15.87
C ARG A 86 -3.20 5.22 -17.13
N VAL A 87 -4.49 5.44 -17.32
CA VAL A 87 -5.04 6.11 -18.52
C VAL A 87 -5.38 7.55 -18.19
N PRO A 88 -4.69 8.55 -18.78
CA PRO A 88 -5.05 9.95 -18.61
C PRO A 88 -6.49 10.23 -19.06
N GLY A 89 -7.25 10.95 -18.23
CA GLY A 89 -8.65 11.31 -18.43
C GLY A 89 -9.17 12.16 -17.26
N ASP A 90 -10.46 12.47 -17.25
CA ASP A 90 -11.05 13.40 -16.26
C ASP A 90 -10.89 12.93 -14.80
N ASP A 91 -10.88 11.62 -14.57
CA ASP A 91 -10.73 11.02 -13.24
C ASP A 91 -9.29 10.54 -12.94
N TYR A 92 -8.32 10.86 -13.80
CA TYR A 92 -6.95 10.36 -13.66
C TYR A 92 -6.22 11.03 -12.50
N VAL A 93 -5.65 10.19 -11.63
CA VAL A 93 -4.85 10.57 -10.46
C VAL A 93 -3.47 9.92 -10.63
N PRO A 94 -2.45 10.67 -11.08
CA PRO A 94 -1.14 10.10 -11.37
C PRO A 94 -0.51 9.51 -10.10
N PRO A 95 0.01 8.27 -10.11
CA PRO A 95 0.61 7.65 -8.93
C PRO A 95 2.04 8.13 -8.64
N TYR A 96 2.33 9.41 -8.90
CA TYR A 96 3.66 10.01 -8.75
C TYR A 96 3.60 11.12 -7.71
N GLN A 97 4.54 11.12 -6.75
CA GLN A 97 4.58 12.19 -5.74
C GLN A 97 4.70 13.58 -6.37
N SER A 98 5.45 13.74 -7.46
CA SER A 98 5.59 15.02 -8.15
C SER A 98 4.28 15.59 -8.69
N ALA A 99 3.27 14.74 -8.95
CA ALA A 99 1.98 15.18 -9.47
C ALA A 99 1.07 15.82 -8.41
N HIS A 100 1.40 15.67 -7.13
CA HIS A 100 0.57 16.11 -6.01
C HIS A 100 1.22 17.21 -5.16
N ARG A 101 2.34 17.78 -5.61
CA ARG A 101 3.03 18.87 -4.90
C ARG A 101 2.27 20.20 -5.06
N SER A 102 2.30 21.03 -4.01
CA SER A 102 1.86 22.42 -4.08
C SER A 102 2.89 23.27 -4.86
N GLU A 103 2.41 24.31 -5.54
CA GLU A 103 3.24 25.21 -6.37
C GLU A 103 4.37 25.91 -5.59
N ASP A 104 4.24 26.04 -4.25
CA ASP A 104 5.23 26.67 -3.37
C ASP A 104 6.45 25.79 -3.03
N ASP A 105 6.47 24.53 -3.48
CA ASP A 105 7.47 23.52 -3.11
C ASP A 105 8.61 23.47 -4.16
N GLU A 106 9.36 24.57 -4.31
CA GLU A 106 10.45 24.75 -5.30
C GLU A 106 11.70 23.86 -5.04
N GLU A 107 11.76 23.13 -3.92
CA GLU A 107 12.93 22.31 -3.60
C GLU A 107 12.88 20.93 -4.26
N VAL A 108 13.74 20.78 -5.28
CA VAL A 108 14.23 19.54 -5.92
C VAL A 108 13.13 18.57 -6.39
N CYS A 109 13.09 18.29 -7.69
CA CYS A 109 12.24 17.26 -8.30
C CYS A 109 12.15 15.98 -7.44
N ALA A 110 10.93 15.57 -7.08
CA ALA A 110 10.67 14.44 -6.17
C ALA A 110 11.39 13.16 -6.62
N ALA A 111 11.38 12.85 -7.92
CA ALA A 111 12.10 11.72 -8.50
C ALA A 111 13.62 11.77 -8.22
N VAL A 112 14.23 12.96 -8.29
CA VAL A 112 15.66 13.14 -7.98
C VAL A 112 15.92 12.89 -6.49
N ARG A 113 15.03 13.35 -5.62
CA ARG A 113 15.13 13.12 -4.17
C ARG A 113 15.01 11.63 -3.83
N CYS A 114 14.01 10.94 -4.37
CA CYS A 114 13.83 9.49 -4.20
C CYS A 114 15.08 8.73 -4.65
N ARG A 115 15.60 9.01 -5.85
CA ARG A 115 16.82 8.37 -6.36
C ARG A 115 18.04 8.59 -5.48
N ARG A 116 18.20 9.78 -4.89
CA ARG A 116 19.29 10.04 -3.93
C ARG A 116 19.15 9.19 -2.68
N ILE A 117 17.93 9.07 -2.15
CA ILE A 117 17.64 8.24 -0.97
C ILE A 117 17.90 6.76 -1.28
N TYR A 118 17.42 6.25 -2.41
CA TYR A 118 17.60 4.85 -2.82
C TYR A 118 19.08 4.49 -2.94
N ARG A 119 19.86 5.34 -3.60
CA ARG A 119 21.32 5.17 -3.71
C ARG A 119 22.03 5.20 -2.37
N ALA A 120 21.64 6.11 -1.48
CA ALA A 120 22.23 6.20 -0.14
C ALA A 120 21.95 4.95 0.70
N ALA A 121 20.80 4.31 0.48
CA ALA A 121 20.39 3.07 1.14
C ALA A 121 20.92 1.79 0.44
N GLY A 122 21.60 1.91 -0.72
CA GLY A 122 22.04 0.75 -1.50
C GLY A 122 20.89 -0.06 -2.12
N TYR A 123 19.72 0.55 -2.32
CA TYR A 123 18.54 -0.11 -2.87
C TYR A 123 18.69 -0.39 -4.38
N ASP A 124 18.34 -1.60 -4.81
CA ASP A 124 18.39 -2.01 -6.21
C ASP A 124 17.14 -1.55 -6.98
N GLU A 125 17.29 -0.47 -7.74
CA GLU A 125 16.21 0.10 -8.56
C GLU A 125 15.94 -0.70 -9.85
N ARG A 126 16.78 -1.68 -10.23
CA ARG A 126 16.68 -2.37 -11.53
C ARG A 126 15.31 -2.97 -11.84
N PRO A 127 14.58 -3.59 -10.88
CA PRO A 127 13.24 -4.13 -11.15
C PRO A 127 12.21 -3.08 -11.58
N PHE A 128 12.47 -1.79 -11.32
CA PHE A 128 11.55 -0.67 -11.56
C PHE A 128 12.20 0.44 -12.41
N GLN A 129 13.24 0.12 -13.18
CA GLN A 129 14.02 1.11 -13.94
C GLN A 129 13.18 1.90 -14.96
N ASP A 130 12.06 1.31 -15.42
CA ASP A 130 11.14 1.90 -16.39
C ASP A 130 10.13 2.85 -15.74
N LEU A 131 10.11 2.92 -14.40
CA LEU A 131 9.24 3.80 -13.63
C LEU A 131 10.04 4.96 -13.03
N ALA A 132 9.37 6.11 -12.89
CA ALA A 132 9.96 7.22 -12.16
C ALA A 132 10.21 6.81 -10.68
N PRO A 133 11.36 7.17 -10.08
CA PRO A 133 11.67 6.83 -8.69
C PRO A 133 10.66 7.35 -7.66
N ASP A 134 9.84 8.35 -8.00
CA ASP A 134 8.80 8.87 -7.13
C ASP A 134 7.42 8.25 -7.37
N HIS A 135 7.33 7.21 -8.19
CA HIS A 135 6.13 6.38 -8.31
C HIS A 135 5.79 5.74 -6.96
N LEU A 136 4.55 5.89 -6.48
CA LEU A 136 4.11 5.43 -5.16
C LEU A 136 4.42 3.95 -4.91
N GLY A 137 4.15 3.10 -5.90
CA GLY A 137 4.48 1.67 -5.81
C GLY A 137 5.98 1.41 -5.61
N HIS A 138 6.85 2.20 -6.25
CA HIS A 138 8.30 2.08 -6.09
C HIS A 138 8.73 2.53 -4.68
N GLN A 139 8.18 3.64 -4.19
CA GLN A 139 8.42 4.11 -2.83
C GLN A 139 8.03 3.09 -1.76
N LEU A 140 6.89 2.42 -1.94
CA LEU A 140 6.44 1.36 -1.02
C LEU A 140 7.38 0.14 -1.03
N ARG A 141 7.86 -0.29 -2.20
CA ARG A 141 8.84 -1.39 -2.30
C ARG A 141 10.18 -1.02 -1.67
N PHE A 142 10.61 0.24 -1.80
CA PHE A 142 11.78 0.74 -1.09
C PHE A 142 11.59 0.69 0.43
N LEU A 143 10.46 1.20 0.94
CA LEU A 143 10.17 1.15 2.38
C LEU A 143 10.10 -0.28 2.90
N ALA A 144 9.49 -1.20 2.14
CA ALA A 144 9.48 -2.63 2.46
C ALA A 144 10.91 -3.18 2.59
N ALA A 145 11.82 -2.82 1.69
CA ALA A 145 13.22 -3.26 1.74
C ALA A 145 13.99 -2.67 2.93
N VAL A 146 13.67 -1.45 3.38
CA VAL A 146 14.29 -0.82 4.55
C VAL A 146 13.80 -1.46 5.86
N CYS A 147 12.58 -1.99 5.89
CA CYS A 147 12.04 -2.69 7.05
C CYS A 147 12.53 -4.14 7.21
N ARG A 148 13.23 -4.70 6.22
CA ARG A 148 13.82 -6.05 6.26
C ARG A 148 15.28 -6.01 6.70
#